data_AF-V5GH99-F1
#
_entry.id   AF-V5GH99-F1
#
_cell.length_a   1.000
_cell.length_b   1.000
_cell.length_c   1.000
_cell.angle_alpha   90.00
_cell.angle_beta   90.00
_cell.angle_gamma   90.00
#
_symmetry.space_group_name_H-M   'P 1'
#
loop_
_entity.id
_entity.type
_entity.pdbx_description
1 polymer ?
#
loop_
_entity_poly.entity_id
_entity_poly.type
_entity_poly.pdbx_seq_one_letter_code
_entity_poly.pdbx_strand_id
1 'polypeptide(L)'
;TISLLKSDKSHKVIAQGMNTILKLGKLIPDNVSPFHQKLVEVGKLYLKDVSHAVKCKCLEIIGGHFPLCTEDDTEKLLHLVSSYFNNDDARVRSQAFSTVITLHERGFKINPKIYIDVCEALKDDYEIV
;
A
#
# COMPACT_ATOMS: atom_id res chain seq x y z
N THR A 1 -18.70 5.17 -4.33
CA THR A 1 -17.40 5.08 -5.03
C THR A 1 -16.94 3.64 -5.22
N ILE A 2 -16.68 2.85 -4.17
CA ILE A 2 -16.17 1.46 -4.31
C ILE A 2 -17.04 0.59 -5.23
N SER A 3 -18.37 0.68 -5.12
CA SER A 3 -19.29 -0.06 -5.99
C SER A 3 -19.13 0.31 -7.47
N LEU A 4 -18.87 1.60 -7.77
CA LEU A 4 -18.69 2.10 -9.13
C LEU A 4 -17.36 1.63 -9.74
N LEU A 5 -16.31 1.48 -8.92
CA LEU A 5 -15.00 1.01 -9.39
C LEU A 5 -15.01 -0.45 -9.83
N LYS A 6 -15.96 -1.27 -9.36
CA LYS A 6 -16.02 -2.71 -9.70
C LYS A 6 -16.32 -2.96 -11.19
N SER A 7 -17.04 -2.06 -11.84
CA SER A 7 -17.41 -2.16 -13.25
C SER A 7 -16.49 -1.36 -14.17
N ASP A 8 -15.60 -0.53 -13.62
CA ASP A 8 -14.73 0.33 -14.42
C ASP A 8 -13.54 -0.47 -14.98
N LYS A 9 -13.13 -0.15 -16.20
CA LYS A 9 -12.00 -0.77 -16.90
C LYS A 9 -10.82 0.19 -17.10
N SER A 10 -11.02 1.48 -16.89
CA SER A 10 -10.00 2.50 -17.08
C SER A 10 -9.10 2.57 -15.86
N HIS A 11 -7.84 2.16 -16.00
CA HIS A 11 -6.86 2.25 -14.91
C HIS A 11 -6.69 3.68 -14.37
N LYS A 12 -6.86 4.70 -15.22
CA LYS A 12 -6.82 6.11 -14.78
C LYS A 12 -7.99 6.44 -13.85
N VAL A 13 -9.20 5.97 -14.19
CA VAL A 13 -10.38 6.18 -13.36
C VAL A 13 -10.27 5.38 -12.06
N ILE A 14 -9.80 4.14 -12.14
CA ILE A 14 -9.56 3.29 -10.96
C ILE A 14 -8.54 3.96 -10.03
N ALA A 15 -7.39 4.40 -10.54
CA ALA A 15 -6.36 5.07 -9.74
C ALA A 15 -6.90 6.35 -9.08
N GLN A 16 -7.70 7.15 -9.80
CA GLN A 16 -8.32 8.34 -9.23
C GLN A 16 -9.40 7.99 -8.19
N GLY A 17 -10.13 6.91 -8.40
CA GLY A 17 -11.06 6.33 -7.44
C GLY A 17 -10.37 5.92 -6.14
N MET A 18 -9.24 5.23 -6.24
CA MET A 18 -8.40 4.86 -5.10
C MET A 18 -7.85 6.09 -4.39
N ASN A 19 -7.34 7.08 -5.12
CA ASN A 19 -6.90 8.35 -4.54
C ASN A 19 -8.02 9.09 -3.79
N THR A 20 -9.24 9.03 -4.32
CA THR A 20 -10.43 9.60 -3.66
C THR A 20 -10.74 8.83 -2.37
N ILE A 21 -10.72 7.49 -2.42
CA ILE A 21 -10.93 6.64 -1.24
C ILE A 21 -9.88 6.94 -0.17
N LEU A 22 -8.60 7.04 -0.54
CA LEU A 22 -7.51 7.39 0.36
C LEU A 22 -7.75 8.75 1.06
N LYS A 23 -8.07 9.80 0.29
CA LYS A 23 -8.31 11.14 0.85
C LYS A 23 -9.50 11.16 1.81
N LEU A 24 -10.59 10.47 1.46
CA LEU A 24 -11.76 10.36 2.32
C LEU A 24 -11.46 9.50 3.56
N GLY A 25 -10.67 8.44 3.42
CA GLY A 25 -10.26 7.57 4.52
C GLY A 25 -9.48 8.32 5.61
N LYS A 26 -8.66 9.32 5.23
CA LYS A 26 -7.94 10.19 6.18
C LYS A 26 -8.86 11.11 7.00
N LEU A 27 -10.12 11.29 6.59
CA LEU A 27 -11.11 12.07 7.34
C LEU A 27 -11.89 11.20 8.33
N ILE A 28 -11.71 9.88 8.28
CA ILE A 28 -12.36 8.95 9.19
C ILE A 28 -11.47 8.76 10.42
N PRO A 29 -12.02 8.88 11.65
CA PRO A 29 -11.27 8.66 12.87
C PRO A 29 -10.70 7.23 12.96
N ASP A 30 -9.47 7.09 13.45
CA ASP A 30 -8.75 5.81 13.53
C ASP A 30 -9.47 4.74 14.37
N ASN A 31 -10.34 5.14 15.30
CA ASN A 31 -11.12 4.20 16.13
C ASN A 31 -12.21 3.46 15.33
N VAL A 32 -12.49 3.85 14.09
CA VAL A 32 -13.45 3.17 13.21
C VAL A 32 -12.76 2.02 12.44
N SER A 33 -12.16 1.09 13.18
CA SER A 33 -11.36 -0.03 12.64
C SER A 33 -12.05 -0.82 11.50
N PRO A 34 -13.35 -1.18 11.58
CA PRO A 34 -14.03 -1.90 10.49
C PRO A 34 -14.03 -1.14 9.15
N PHE A 35 -14.06 0.20 9.19
CA PHE A 35 -14.01 1.01 7.98
C PHE A 35 -12.61 0.98 7.37
N HIS A 36 -11.57 1.16 8.18
CA HIS A 36 -10.18 1.08 7.77
C HIS A 36 -9.83 -0.30 7.21
N GLN A 37 -10.29 -1.38 7.86
CA GLN A 37 -10.14 -2.74 7.35
C GLN A 37 -10.77 -2.92 5.97
N LYS A 38 -11.98 -2.38 5.74
CA LYS A 38 -12.63 -2.40 4.43
C LYS A 38 -11.83 -1.64 3.36
N LEU A 39 -11.20 -0.51 3.72
CA LEU A 39 -10.33 0.22 2.78
C LEU A 39 -9.11 -0.61 2.38
N VAL A 40 -8.48 -1.28 3.34
CA VAL A 40 -7.34 -2.17 3.12
C VAL A 40 -7.72 -3.34 2.24
N GLU A 41 -8.87 -3.97 2.48
CA GLU A 41 -9.38 -5.08 1.64
C GLU A 41 -9.60 -4.64 0.20
N VAL A 42 -10.14 -3.44 -0.02
CA VAL A 42 -10.27 -2.85 -1.36
C VAL A 42 -8.91 -2.60 -1.99
N GLY A 43 -7.94 -2.04 -1.24
CA GLY A 43 -6.57 -1.87 -1.72
C GLY A 43 -5.94 -3.20 -2.14
N LYS A 44 -6.02 -4.23 -1.31
CA LYS A 44 -5.53 -5.59 -1.60
C LYS A 44 -6.19 -6.19 -2.85
N LEU A 45 -7.49 -5.96 -3.05
CA LEU A 45 -8.21 -6.46 -4.23
C LEU A 45 -7.65 -5.88 -5.53
N TYR A 46 -7.24 -4.61 -5.54
CA TYR A 46 -6.77 -3.90 -6.74
C TYR A 46 -5.25 -3.86 -6.89
N LEU A 47 -4.47 -4.38 -5.93
CA LEU A 47 -3.02 -4.57 -6.04
C LEU A 47 -2.60 -5.48 -7.22
N LYS A 48 -3.52 -6.31 -7.71
CA LYS A 48 -3.32 -7.19 -8.88
C LYS A 48 -3.53 -6.49 -10.23
N ASP A 49 -3.92 -5.21 -10.22
CA ASP A 49 -4.07 -4.42 -11.45
C ASP A 49 -2.72 -4.30 -12.18
N VAL A 50 -2.73 -4.20 -13.51
CA VAL A 50 -1.50 -4.11 -14.31
C VAL A 50 -0.85 -2.72 -14.25
N SER A 51 -1.63 -1.68 -13.92
CA SER A 51 -1.17 -0.30 -13.86
C SER A 51 -0.41 0.00 -12.57
N HIS A 52 0.82 0.51 -12.70
CA HIS A 52 1.59 1.01 -11.55
C HIS A 52 0.80 2.08 -10.78
N ALA A 53 0.06 2.96 -11.46
CA ALA A 53 -0.68 4.04 -10.80
C ALA A 53 -1.76 3.50 -9.85
N VAL A 54 -2.42 2.39 -10.22
CA VAL A 54 -3.38 1.71 -9.35
C VAL A 54 -2.66 1.02 -8.21
N LYS A 55 -1.59 0.25 -8.49
CA LYS A 55 -0.80 -0.44 -7.46
C LYS A 55 -0.25 0.53 -6.41
N CYS A 56 0.35 1.63 -6.84
CA CYS A 56 0.91 2.63 -5.94
C CYS A 56 -0.16 3.20 -5.00
N LYS A 57 -1.34 3.54 -5.52
CA LYS A 57 -2.45 4.03 -4.69
C LYS A 57 -3.00 2.96 -3.75
N CYS A 58 -2.99 1.70 -4.15
CA CYS A 58 -3.39 0.60 -3.28
C CYS A 58 -2.38 0.39 -2.13
N LEU A 59 -1.07 0.45 -2.41
CA LEU A 59 -0.02 0.39 -1.39
C LEU A 59 -0.14 1.57 -0.41
N GLU A 60 -0.39 2.78 -0.91
CA GLU A 60 -0.60 3.98 -0.09
C GLU A 60 -1.84 3.85 0.82
N ILE A 61 -2.96 3.31 0.32
CA ILE A 61 -4.15 2.98 1.12
C ILE A 61 -3.82 1.98 2.21
N ILE A 62 -3.07 0.93 1.88
CA ILE A 62 -2.68 -0.10 2.82
C ILE A 62 -1.81 0.50 3.94
N GLY A 63 -0.78 1.27 3.59
CA GLY A 63 0.10 1.91 4.58
C GLY A 63 -0.64 2.88 5.51
N GLY A 64 -1.56 3.68 4.95
CA GLY A 64 -2.28 4.70 5.70
C GLY A 64 -3.46 4.19 6.53
N HIS A 65 -4.06 3.05 6.16
CA HIS A 65 -5.30 2.57 6.77
C HIS A 65 -5.24 1.15 7.32
N PHE A 66 -4.09 0.47 7.32
CA PHE A 66 -4.00 -0.82 8.01
C PHE A 66 -4.26 -0.65 9.52
N PRO A 67 -5.25 -1.34 10.12
CA PRO A 67 -5.52 -1.22 11.55
C PRO A 67 -4.38 -1.82 12.37
N LEU A 68 -4.16 -1.30 13.58
CA LEU A 68 -3.21 -1.92 14.51
C LEU A 68 -3.77 -3.28 14.93
N CYS A 69 -3.05 -4.35 14.59
CA CYS A 69 -3.45 -5.74 14.78
C CYS A 69 -2.37 -6.53 15.52
N THR A 70 -2.54 -7.85 15.59
CA THR A 70 -1.55 -8.75 16.17
C THR A 70 -0.21 -8.72 15.42
N GLU A 71 0.85 -9.23 16.05
CA GLU A 71 2.17 -9.32 15.42
C GLU A 71 2.14 -10.23 14.16
N ASP A 72 1.35 -11.31 14.17
CA ASP A 72 1.16 -12.21 13.02
C ASP A 72 0.50 -11.52 11.82
N ASP A 73 -0.54 -10.70 12.06
CA ASP A 73 -1.19 -9.93 10.99
C ASP A 73 -0.24 -8.88 10.39
N THR A 74 0.59 -8.28 11.26
CA THR A 74 1.61 -7.29 10.86
C THR A 74 2.68 -7.95 10.01
N GLU A 75 3.15 -9.15 10.37
CA GLU A 75 4.15 -9.88 9.58
C GLU A 75 3.60 -10.26 8.20
N LYS A 76 2.37 -10.78 8.12
CA LYS A 76 1.70 -11.09 6.85
C LYS A 76 1.55 -9.86 5.95
N LEU A 77 1.23 -8.71 6.56
CA LEU A 77 1.15 -7.45 5.85
C LEU A 77 2.52 -7.03 5.31
N LEU A 78 3.55 -7.05 6.14
CA LEU A 78 4.90 -6.65 5.73
C LEU A 78 5.41 -7.57 4.62
N HIS A 79 5.18 -8.87 4.71
CA HIS A 79 5.51 -9.80 3.63
C HIS A 79 4.81 -9.43 2.32
N LEU A 80 3.51 -9.07 2.37
CA LEU A 80 2.78 -8.58 1.20
C LEU A 80 3.43 -7.31 0.62
N VAL A 81 3.72 -6.31 1.45
CA VAL A 81 4.33 -5.06 0.97
C VAL A 81 5.73 -5.30 0.40
N SER A 82 6.58 -6.07 1.11
CA SER A 82 7.94 -6.40 0.69
C SER A 82 8.00 -7.19 -0.62
N SER A 83 6.96 -7.96 -0.96
CA SER A 83 6.86 -8.62 -2.28
C SER A 83 6.87 -7.63 -3.47
N TYR A 84 6.63 -6.34 -3.23
CA TYR A 84 6.70 -5.29 -4.24
C TYR A 84 8.04 -4.55 -4.28
N PHE A 85 9.01 -4.87 -3.42
CA PHE A 85 10.34 -4.23 -3.44
C PHE A 85 11.12 -4.51 -4.72
N ASN A 86 10.88 -5.65 -5.37
CA ASN A 86 11.52 -6.03 -6.63
C ASN A 86 10.54 -5.97 -7.81
N ASN A 87 9.53 -5.09 -7.76
CA ASN A 87 8.59 -4.95 -8.86
C ASN A 87 9.26 -4.38 -10.12
N ASP A 88 8.82 -4.82 -11.30
CA ASP A 88 9.36 -4.34 -12.59
C ASP A 88 9.25 -2.81 -12.75
N ASP A 89 8.22 -2.17 -12.19
CA ASP A 89 8.04 -0.72 -12.25
C ASP A 89 8.64 -0.03 -11.01
N ALA A 90 9.65 0.81 -11.23
CA ALA A 90 10.37 1.54 -10.18
C ALA A 90 9.45 2.38 -9.27
N ARG A 91 8.34 2.93 -9.81
CA ARG A 91 7.39 3.71 -9.01
C ARG A 91 6.66 2.84 -7.99
N VAL A 92 6.44 1.57 -8.32
CA VAL A 92 5.83 0.60 -7.40
C VAL A 92 6.83 0.19 -6.32
N ARG A 93 8.11 0.00 -6.68
CA ARG A 93 9.20 -0.27 -5.71
C ARG A 93 9.32 0.86 -4.69
N SER A 94 9.49 2.09 -5.18
CA SER A 94 9.55 3.31 -4.35
C SER A 94 8.34 3.45 -3.42
N GLN A 95 7.14 3.23 -3.96
CA GLN A 95 5.91 3.28 -3.14
C GLN A 95 5.84 2.18 -2.09
N ALA A 96 6.38 0.97 -2.35
CA ALA A 96 6.42 -0.10 -1.38
C ALA A 96 7.32 0.26 -0.19
N PHE A 97 8.51 0.85 -0.42
CA PHE A 97 9.35 1.38 0.66
C PHE A 97 8.66 2.51 1.42
N SER A 98 8.05 3.46 0.71
CA SER A 98 7.26 4.54 1.31
C SER A 98 6.12 4.01 2.20
N THR A 99 5.52 2.89 1.81
CA THR A 99 4.47 2.20 2.58
C THR A 99 5.01 1.63 3.88
N VAL A 100 6.19 1.00 3.85
CA VAL A 100 6.87 0.51 5.07
C VAL A 100 7.23 1.65 6.01
N ILE A 101 7.72 2.77 5.48
CA ILE A 101 8.00 3.98 6.27
C ILE A 101 6.70 4.47 6.95
N THR A 102 5.61 4.59 6.18
CA THR A 102 4.31 5.01 6.71
C THR A 102 3.82 4.07 7.83
N LEU A 103 4.00 2.75 7.68
CA LEU A 103 3.64 1.79 8.72
C LEU A 103 4.52 1.97 9.98
N HIS A 104 5.82 2.18 9.82
CA HIS A 104 6.71 2.45 10.94
C HIS A 104 6.30 3.73 11.70
N GLU A 105 6.03 4.82 10.99
CA GLU A 105 5.55 6.09 11.58
C GLU A 105 4.24 5.94 12.35
N ARG A 106 3.41 4.98 11.96
CA ARG A 106 2.16 4.62 12.65
C ARG A 106 2.35 3.65 13.83
N GLY A 107 3.59 3.28 14.15
CA GLY A 107 3.94 2.45 15.31
C GLY A 107 3.98 0.95 15.05
N PHE A 108 3.95 0.50 13.79
CA PHE A 108 4.14 -0.92 13.48
C PHE A 108 5.60 -1.33 13.67
N LYS A 109 5.82 -2.48 14.32
CA LYS A 109 7.16 -3.07 14.43
C LYS A 109 7.57 -3.63 13.06
N ILE A 110 8.64 -3.08 12.49
CA ILE A 110 9.18 -3.53 11.21
C ILE A 110 10.24 -4.61 11.45
N ASN A 111 10.19 -5.68 10.66
CA ASN A 111 11.18 -6.75 10.75
C ASN A 111 12.55 -6.25 10.25
N PRO A 112 13.64 -6.35 11.05
CA PRO A 112 14.98 -5.92 10.63
C PRO A 112 15.50 -6.57 9.35
N LYS A 113 14.98 -7.73 8.94
CA LYS A 113 15.33 -8.40 7.67
C LYS A 113 15.14 -7.50 6.45
N ILE A 114 14.21 -6.55 6.50
CA ILE A 114 13.98 -5.55 5.44
C ILE A 114 15.23 -4.71 5.15
N TYR A 115 16.15 -4.57 6.11
CA TYR A 115 17.41 -3.85 5.90
C TYR A 115 18.23 -4.41 4.73
N ILE A 116 18.18 -5.72 4.51
CA ILE A 116 18.85 -6.36 3.38
C ILE A 116 18.23 -5.90 2.06
N ASP A 117 16.89 -5.88 1.98
CA ASP A 117 16.16 -5.43 0.80
C ASP A 117 16.44 -3.94 0.50
N VAL A 118 16.49 -3.11 1.55
CA VAL A 118 16.83 -1.68 1.42
C VAL A 118 18.27 -1.50 0.91
N CYS A 119 19.23 -2.26 1.43
CA CYS A 119 20.62 -2.19 0.97
C CYS A 119 20.77 -2.60 -0.50
N GLU A 120 20.00 -3.57 -0.97
CA GLU A 120 19.98 -3.93 -2.39
C GLU A 120 19.30 -2.83 -3.23
N ALA A 121 18.23 -2.21 -2.74
CA ALA A 121 17.57 -1.10 -3.41
C ALA A 121 18.44 0.17 -3.54
N LEU A 122 19.46 0.36 -2.70
CA LEU A 122 20.45 1.45 -2.90
C LEU A 122 21.25 1.32 -4.21
N LYS A 123 21.22 0.14 -4.84
CA LYS A 123 21.86 -0.13 -6.13
C LYS A 123 20.87 -0.01 -7.31
N ASP A 124 19.63 0.39 -7.05
CA ASP A 124 18.60 0.55 -8.08
C ASP A 124 19.03 1.59 -9.12
N ASP A 125 18.74 1.32 -10.38
CA ASP A 125 19.09 2.17 -11.51
C ASP A 125 18.16 3.38 -11.67
N TYR A 126 17.06 3.43 -10.91
CA TYR A 126 16.11 4.53 -10.90
C TYR A 126 16.25 5.39 -9.62
N GLU A 127 16.49 6.68 -9.82
CA GLU A 127 16.62 7.69 -8.74
C GLU A 127 15.41 7.78 -7.80
N ILE A 128 14.23 7.33 -8.24
CA ILE A 128 13.00 7.42 -7.44
C ILE A 128 12.90 6.35 -6.34
N VAL A 129 13.69 5.27 -6.43
CA VAL A 129 13.60 4.12 -5.51
C VAL A 129 14.41 4.36 -4.24
#